data_AF-A0A7C5QH56-F1
#
_entry.id   AF-A0A7C5QH56-F1
#
_cell.length_a   1.000
_cell.length_b   1.000
_cell.length_c   1.000
_cell.angle_alpha   90.00
_cell.angle_beta   90.00
_cell.angle_gamma   90.00
#
_symmetry.space_group_name_H-M   'P 1'
#
loop_
_entity.id
_entity.type
_entity.pdbx_description
1 polymer ?
#
loop_
_entity_poly.entity_id
_entity_poly.type
_entity_poly.pdbx_seq_one_letter_code
_entity_poly.pdbx_strand_id
1 'polypeptide(L)'
;MAMLSEGKGTAVRADRQTGLAAILLALTAGVIVIFRNQLVVPVALLGALALLAVSYRWPLPMLVGEMFLSTSAFKFLGVQSWPHLIPGLPLDPPDILVLAFFAIGALKLLERREQPLFLGPLLLFGLAVALSTLLAPILQLQTLYDSLNGLRQVTGYLFYVGVVGVVDSPGRLRWLVRILFAFVLVTVGIQVLEALRGQQFTTTAAPFNEYYAAQTSVSVGSLEAPYLWNRAIGYLLVGLFLALGQAFWAGSPAGYGVALVALVGYGVQLIRQWYIFLALGGLVLLLLLGRKRLRVVAGLGALAMSVALGLGVVAASGAPVPAANLWLGRLGTLAHFGQEPNFVIRVQSYLEELRLFCQAPLFGHGPGSANRLGALGPFIFFDADTGMSNTLLQYGLLGTLAAWLLIGAYLQRAHRLYRTLPGALGRGYAAGLLALGAVMVAGYLTSQDFMTYIELAFATGLALALVDRLHALGPREA
;
A
#
# COMPACT_ATOMS: atom_id res chain seq x y z
N MET A 1 -19.24 -4.73 -46.24
CA MET A 1 -19.24 -4.34 -44.81
C MET A 1 -18.10 -5.00 -44.00
N ALA A 2 -16.95 -5.30 -44.63
CA ALA A 2 -15.79 -5.95 -44.00
C ALA A 2 -14.51 -5.08 -43.96
N MET A 3 -14.56 -3.84 -44.48
CA MET A 3 -13.37 -2.97 -44.64
C MET A 3 -13.17 -1.91 -43.54
N LEU A 4 -14.04 -1.84 -42.52
CA LEU A 4 -13.93 -0.86 -41.42
C LEU A 4 -13.40 -1.46 -40.10
N SER A 5 -13.02 -2.74 -40.07
CA SER A 5 -12.56 -3.41 -38.84
C SER A 5 -11.03 -3.34 -38.65
N GLU A 6 -10.24 -3.23 -39.71
CA GLU A 6 -8.76 -3.23 -39.62
C GLU A 6 -8.19 -1.88 -39.11
N GLY A 7 -8.86 -0.76 -39.36
CA GLY A 7 -8.40 0.58 -38.94
C GLY A 7 -8.51 0.86 -37.43
N LYS A 8 -9.40 0.15 -36.71
CA LYS A 8 -9.52 0.31 -35.24
C LYS A 8 -8.37 -0.38 -34.49
N GLY A 9 -7.80 -1.45 -35.06
CA GLY A 9 -6.69 -2.17 -34.42
C GLY A 9 -5.37 -1.41 -34.44
N THR A 10 -5.09 -0.67 -35.51
CA THR A 10 -3.87 0.13 -35.68
C THR A 10 -3.90 1.41 -34.85
N ALA A 11 -5.03 2.13 -34.83
CA ALA A 11 -5.20 3.32 -34.01
C ALA A 11 -5.06 3.01 -32.50
N VAL A 12 -5.65 1.91 -32.02
CA VAL A 12 -5.53 1.48 -30.62
C VAL A 12 -4.11 1.03 -30.27
N ARG A 13 -3.32 0.51 -31.22
CA ARG A 13 -1.90 0.16 -31.02
C ARG A 13 -0.99 1.39 -30.98
N ALA A 14 -1.20 2.35 -31.88
CA ALA A 14 -0.43 3.59 -31.90
C ALA A 14 -0.61 4.37 -30.60
N ASP A 15 -1.86 4.45 -30.11
CA ASP A 15 -2.21 5.12 -28.85
C ASP A 15 -1.59 4.40 -27.62
N ARG A 16 -1.42 3.06 -27.68
CA ARG A 16 -0.66 2.26 -26.69
C ARG A 16 0.81 2.61 -26.62
N GLN A 17 1.43 2.80 -27.77
CA GLN A 17 2.87 3.08 -27.86
C GLN A 17 3.17 4.51 -27.41
N THR A 18 2.32 5.49 -27.73
CA THR A 18 2.45 6.86 -27.22
C THR A 18 2.26 6.95 -25.71
N GLY A 19 1.28 6.24 -25.14
CA GLY A 19 1.10 6.19 -23.69
C GLY A 19 2.30 5.59 -22.94
N LEU A 20 2.86 4.49 -23.46
CA LEU A 20 4.08 3.86 -22.91
C LEU A 20 5.31 4.74 -23.08
N ALA A 21 5.47 5.40 -24.23
CA ALA A 21 6.54 6.34 -24.48
C ALA A 21 6.44 7.55 -23.54
N ALA A 22 5.24 8.08 -23.28
CA ALA A 22 5.03 9.17 -22.33
C ALA A 22 5.35 8.76 -20.88
N ILE A 23 4.96 7.55 -20.45
CA ILE A 23 5.34 7.00 -19.14
C ILE A 23 6.87 6.87 -19.05
N LEU A 24 7.50 6.26 -20.06
CA LEU A 24 8.96 6.09 -20.07
C LEU A 24 9.67 7.45 -20.11
N LEU A 25 9.17 8.42 -20.88
CA LEU A 25 9.74 9.76 -20.96
C LEU A 25 9.57 10.50 -19.63
N ALA A 26 8.42 10.38 -18.95
CA ALA A 26 8.19 10.96 -17.63
C ALA A 26 9.07 10.31 -16.56
N LEU A 27 9.23 8.98 -16.59
CA LEU A 27 10.12 8.25 -15.70
C LEU A 27 11.59 8.60 -15.97
N THR A 28 12.01 8.67 -17.22
CA THR A 28 13.39 9.01 -17.63
C THR A 28 13.69 10.48 -17.33
N ALA A 29 12.75 11.40 -17.61
CA ALA A 29 12.87 12.81 -17.23
C ALA A 29 12.92 12.98 -15.72
N GLY A 30 12.10 12.23 -14.96
CA GLY A 30 12.20 12.16 -13.51
C GLY A 30 13.59 11.71 -13.04
N VAL A 31 14.13 10.64 -13.62
CA VAL A 31 15.50 10.16 -13.34
C VAL A 31 16.57 11.18 -13.71
N ILE A 32 16.45 11.88 -14.84
CA ILE A 32 17.43 12.89 -15.29
C ILE A 32 17.37 14.17 -14.44
N VAL A 33 16.17 14.58 -14.03
CA VAL A 33 15.95 15.77 -13.17
C VAL A 33 16.46 15.53 -11.75
N ILE A 34 16.38 14.29 -11.24
CA ILE A 34 16.99 13.87 -9.97
C ILE A 34 18.50 14.16 -9.91
N PHE A 35 19.19 14.21 -11.06
CA PHE A 35 20.63 14.48 -11.10
C PHE A 35 21.00 15.97 -11.22
N ARG A 36 20.06 16.90 -11.41
CA ARG A 36 20.36 18.35 -11.58
C ARG A 36 19.37 19.25 -10.82
N ASN A 37 19.62 19.42 -9.52
CA ASN A 37 18.85 20.13 -8.49
C ASN A 37 18.22 21.53 -8.78
N GLN A 38 18.37 22.16 -9.95
CA GLN A 38 17.94 23.56 -10.16
C GLN A 38 16.71 23.75 -11.08
N LEU A 39 16.21 22.71 -11.74
CA LEU A 39 15.02 22.79 -12.63
C LEU A 39 13.83 21.93 -12.16
N VAL A 40 13.88 21.47 -10.90
CA VAL A 40 12.97 20.43 -10.36
C VAL A 40 11.51 20.86 -10.40
N VAL A 41 11.20 22.10 -9.99
CA VAL A 41 9.80 22.52 -9.84
C VAL A 41 9.08 22.77 -11.18
N PRO A 42 9.60 23.54 -12.14
CA PRO A 42 8.91 23.77 -13.42
C PRO A 42 8.77 22.50 -14.26
N VAL A 43 9.79 21.64 -14.26
CA VAL A 43 9.76 20.37 -14.99
C VAL A 43 8.82 19.37 -14.32
N ALA A 44 8.76 19.33 -12.99
CA ALA A 44 7.78 18.51 -12.27
C ALA A 44 6.35 18.99 -12.52
N LEU A 45 6.11 20.31 -12.57
CA LEU A 45 4.80 20.87 -12.91
C LEU A 45 4.40 20.55 -14.35
N LEU A 46 5.31 20.73 -15.32
CA LEU A 46 5.05 20.35 -16.72
C LEU A 46 4.84 18.84 -16.87
N GLY A 47 5.61 18.03 -16.14
CA GLY A 47 5.46 16.58 -16.08
C GLY A 47 4.11 16.17 -15.49
N ALA A 48 3.67 16.82 -14.41
CA ALA A 48 2.37 16.61 -13.79
C ALA A 48 1.23 17.03 -14.73
N LEU A 49 1.34 18.18 -15.39
CA LEU A 49 0.36 18.64 -16.38
C LEU A 49 0.28 17.70 -17.60
N ALA A 50 1.43 17.24 -18.10
CA ALA A 50 1.48 16.26 -19.18
C ALA A 50 0.88 14.92 -18.73
N LEU A 51 1.22 14.47 -17.52
CA LEU A 51 0.65 13.27 -16.91
C LEU A 51 -0.87 13.41 -16.80
N LEU A 52 -1.40 14.55 -16.35
CA LEU A 52 -2.83 14.84 -16.27
C LEU A 52 -3.51 14.82 -17.64
N ALA A 53 -2.94 15.51 -18.62
CA ALA A 53 -3.49 15.58 -19.97
C ALA A 53 -3.54 14.21 -20.65
N VAL A 54 -2.47 13.41 -20.52
CA VAL A 54 -2.45 12.03 -20.98
C VAL A 54 -3.44 11.20 -20.17
N SER A 55 -3.50 11.39 -18.85
CA SER A 55 -4.32 10.58 -17.94
C SER A 55 -5.83 10.73 -18.12
N TYR A 56 -6.27 11.87 -18.64
CA TYR A 56 -7.64 12.05 -19.06
C TYR A 56 -8.06 10.99 -20.08
N ARG A 57 -7.25 10.77 -21.11
CA ARG A 57 -7.52 9.75 -22.15
C ARG A 57 -7.04 8.36 -21.74
N TRP A 58 -5.90 8.32 -21.06
CA TRP A 58 -5.11 7.14 -20.75
C TRP A 58 -4.76 7.16 -19.28
N PRO A 59 -5.62 6.73 -18.38
CA PRO A 59 -5.43 6.96 -16.94
C PRO A 59 -4.42 6.06 -16.21
N LEU A 60 -3.86 5.06 -16.90
CA LEU A 60 -2.84 4.15 -16.33
C LEU A 60 -1.48 4.82 -15.97
N PRO A 61 -0.92 5.77 -16.76
CA PRO A 61 0.20 6.60 -16.38
C PRO A 61 -0.02 7.31 -15.05
N MET A 62 -1.23 7.81 -14.76
CA MET A 62 -1.52 8.44 -13.46
C MET A 62 -1.37 7.47 -12.32
N LEU A 63 -1.97 6.28 -12.44
CA LEU A 63 -1.86 5.23 -11.45
C LEU A 63 -0.38 4.84 -11.22
N VAL A 64 0.40 4.70 -12.30
CA VAL A 64 1.84 4.42 -12.18
C VAL A 64 2.55 5.59 -11.51
N GLY A 65 2.29 6.83 -11.95
CA GLY A 65 2.82 8.05 -11.36
C GLY A 65 2.54 8.13 -9.87
N GLU A 66 1.30 7.89 -9.45
CA GLU A 66 0.85 7.80 -8.06
C GLU A 66 1.58 6.71 -7.29
N MET A 67 1.68 5.50 -7.86
CA MET A 67 2.41 4.43 -7.20
C MET A 67 3.91 4.76 -7.04
N PHE A 68 4.49 5.54 -7.95
CA PHE A 68 5.90 5.95 -7.88
C PHE A 68 6.13 7.19 -6.99
N LEU A 69 5.19 8.14 -6.99
CA LEU A 69 5.25 9.45 -6.33
C LEU A 69 4.58 9.45 -4.95
N SER A 70 3.72 8.47 -4.66
CA SER A 70 3.37 8.06 -3.31
C SER A 70 4.67 8.06 -2.54
N THR A 71 4.74 8.90 -1.51
CA THR A 71 5.92 9.36 -0.74
C THR A 71 6.69 8.24 -0.03
N SER A 72 6.40 7.01 -0.42
CA SER A 72 6.60 5.78 0.27
C SER A 72 7.20 4.77 -0.68
N ALA A 73 6.62 4.46 -1.84
CA ALA A 73 7.00 3.24 -2.55
C ALA A 73 8.47 3.16 -2.97
N PHE A 74 9.04 4.29 -3.40
CA PHE A 74 10.43 4.34 -3.82
C PHE A 74 11.31 5.26 -2.98
N LYS A 75 10.76 6.26 -2.28
CA LYS A 75 11.48 7.34 -1.53
C LYS A 75 12.74 7.88 -2.23
N PHE A 76 12.86 7.75 -3.55
CA PHE A 76 13.98 8.31 -4.32
C PHE A 76 13.86 9.83 -4.43
N LEU A 77 12.66 10.36 -4.18
CA LEU A 77 12.36 11.79 -4.17
C LEU A 77 11.87 12.16 -2.78
N GLY A 78 12.61 13.02 -2.08
CA GLY A 78 12.15 13.69 -0.87
C GLY A 78 11.08 14.71 -1.20
N VAL A 79 9.86 14.26 -1.53
CA VAL A 79 8.78 15.17 -1.94
C VAL A 79 8.31 16.07 -0.81
N GLN A 80 8.63 15.72 0.45
CA GLN A 80 8.32 16.54 1.63
C GLN A 80 9.18 17.82 1.72
N SER A 81 10.33 17.86 1.03
CA SER A 81 11.14 19.09 0.96
C SER A 81 10.67 20.03 -0.16
N TRP A 82 9.62 19.66 -0.90
CA TRP A 82 9.08 20.52 -1.94
C TRP A 82 8.25 21.62 -1.29
N PRO A 83 8.34 22.86 -1.77
CA PRO A 83 7.54 23.94 -1.21
C PRO A 83 6.05 23.61 -1.35
N HIS A 84 5.29 23.85 -0.28
CA HIS A 84 3.83 23.80 -0.37
C HIS A 84 3.37 24.76 -1.46
N LEU A 85 2.44 24.29 -2.30
CA LEU A 85 2.00 25.05 -3.46
C LEU A 85 1.13 26.26 -3.09
N ILE A 86 0.51 26.22 -1.91
CA ILE A 86 -0.24 27.33 -1.32
C ILE A 86 0.32 27.57 0.09
N PRO A 87 0.91 28.75 0.37
CA PRO A 87 1.38 29.09 1.70
C PRO A 87 0.27 28.95 2.75
N GLY A 88 0.54 28.20 3.82
CA GLY A 88 -0.42 27.95 4.91
C GLY A 88 -1.37 26.77 4.69
N LEU A 89 -1.36 26.11 3.53
CA LEU A 89 -2.03 24.83 3.31
C LEU A 89 -1.00 23.71 3.16
N PRO A 90 -1.17 22.59 3.89
CA PRO A 90 -0.26 21.45 3.81
C PRO A 90 -0.57 20.58 2.56
N LEU A 91 -0.50 21.17 1.37
CA LEU A 91 -0.72 20.47 0.10
C LEU A 91 0.60 20.28 -0.65
N ASP A 92 1.03 19.03 -0.71
CA ASP A 92 2.21 18.64 -1.46
C ASP A 92 1.81 18.16 -2.87
N PRO A 93 2.74 18.15 -3.84
CA PRO A 93 2.46 17.68 -5.21
C PRO A 93 1.78 16.30 -5.30
N PRO A 94 2.12 15.28 -4.47
CA PRO A 94 1.41 14.01 -4.46
C PRO A 94 -0.08 14.17 -4.11
N ASP A 95 -0.41 15.06 -3.17
CA ASP A 95 -1.81 15.28 -2.78
C ASP A 95 -2.64 15.84 -3.96
N ILE A 96 -2.03 16.70 -4.79
CA ILE A 96 -2.68 17.24 -6.00
C ILE A 96 -2.89 16.16 -7.05
N LEU A 97 -1.91 15.30 -7.27
CA LEU A 97 -2.07 14.21 -8.21
C LEU A 97 -3.21 13.29 -7.74
N VAL A 98 -3.30 12.97 -6.46
CA VAL A 98 -4.38 12.12 -5.92
C VAL A 98 -5.73 12.78 -6.14
N LEU A 99 -5.85 14.08 -5.84
CA LEU A 99 -7.08 14.85 -6.05
C LEU A 99 -7.48 14.89 -7.53
N ALA A 100 -6.52 15.06 -8.42
CA ALA A 100 -6.79 15.09 -9.84
C ALA A 100 -7.12 13.68 -10.39
N PHE A 101 -6.53 12.62 -9.85
CA PHE A 101 -6.85 11.24 -10.19
C PHE A 101 -8.26 10.90 -9.74
N PHE A 102 -8.62 11.32 -8.53
CA PHE A 102 -9.97 11.28 -8.01
C PHE A 102 -10.95 12.02 -8.93
N ALA A 103 -10.65 13.27 -9.31
CA ALA A 103 -11.54 14.07 -10.16
C ALA A 103 -11.77 13.41 -11.53
N ILE A 104 -10.70 12.94 -12.19
CA ILE A 104 -10.81 12.20 -13.46
C ILE A 104 -11.63 10.91 -13.28
N GLY A 105 -11.38 10.16 -12.19
CA GLY A 105 -12.13 8.95 -11.87
C GLY A 105 -13.62 9.22 -11.65
N ALA A 106 -13.94 10.25 -10.86
CA ALA A 106 -15.30 10.67 -10.55
C ALA A 106 -16.06 11.12 -11.80
N LEU A 107 -15.44 11.94 -12.66
CA LEU A 107 -16.02 12.35 -13.94
C LEU A 107 -16.34 11.14 -14.82
N LYS A 108 -15.40 10.19 -14.93
CA LYS A 108 -15.61 8.96 -15.72
C LYS A 108 -16.72 8.07 -15.16
N LEU A 109 -16.87 8.00 -13.83
CA LEU A 109 -17.98 7.29 -13.20
C LEU A 109 -19.31 7.97 -13.49
N LEU A 110 -19.35 9.31 -13.43
CA LEU A 110 -20.53 10.11 -13.74
C LEU A 110 -20.96 9.94 -15.20
N GLU A 111 -20.01 10.00 -16.15
CA GLU A 111 -20.26 9.77 -17.58
C GLU A 111 -20.87 8.40 -17.84
N ARG A 112 -20.39 7.35 -17.15
CA ARG A 112 -20.93 5.98 -17.25
C ARG A 112 -22.16 5.73 -16.38
N ARG A 113 -22.55 6.70 -15.54
CA ARG A 113 -23.59 6.56 -14.50
C ARG A 113 -23.37 5.35 -13.60
N GLU A 114 -22.10 5.03 -13.32
CA GLU A 114 -21.69 3.93 -12.46
C GLU A 114 -21.56 4.40 -11.01
N GLN A 115 -22.16 3.65 -10.08
CA GLN A 115 -21.94 3.86 -8.65
C GLN A 115 -20.91 2.86 -8.12
N PRO A 116 -19.79 3.33 -7.53
CA PRO A 116 -18.80 2.45 -6.90
C PRO A 116 -19.41 1.65 -5.74
N LEU A 117 -19.02 0.39 -5.59
CA LEU A 117 -19.58 -0.54 -4.61
C LEU A 117 -19.36 -0.11 -3.16
N PHE A 118 -18.23 0.55 -2.89
CA PHE A 118 -17.83 0.94 -1.53
C PHE A 118 -18.10 2.42 -1.24
N LEU A 119 -18.78 3.15 -2.14
CA LEU A 119 -19.05 4.56 -1.94
C LEU A 119 -19.82 4.82 -0.63
N GLY A 120 -20.87 4.04 -0.34
CA GLY A 120 -21.65 4.18 0.90
C GLY A 120 -20.80 4.04 2.17
N PRO A 121 -20.13 2.89 2.40
CA PRO A 121 -19.23 2.72 3.54
C PRO A 121 -18.11 3.77 3.62
N LEU A 122 -17.54 4.19 2.48
CA LEU A 122 -16.52 5.23 2.45
C LEU A 122 -17.06 6.62 2.81
N LEU A 123 -18.29 6.96 2.40
CA LEU A 123 -18.94 8.20 2.81
C LEU A 123 -19.22 8.23 4.31
N LEU A 124 -19.59 7.10 4.90
CA LEU A 124 -19.75 6.99 6.36
C LEU A 124 -18.42 7.19 7.09
N PHE A 125 -17.34 6.57 6.60
CA PHE A 125 -16.00 6.77 7.16
C PHE A 125 -15.53 8.22 6.97
N GLY A 126 -15.70 8.79 5.77
CA GLY A 126 -15.38 10.18 5.47
C GLY A 126 -16.18 11.18 6.31
N LEU A 127 -17.45 10.88 6.63
CA LEU A 127 -18.24 11.69 7.56
C LEU A 127 -17.64 11.67 8.97
N ALA A 128 -17.23 10.51 9.47
CA ALA A 128 -16.58 10.41 10.78
C ALA A 128 -15.25 11.20 10.81
N VAL A 129 -14.44 11.08 9.75
CA VAL A 129 -13.21 11.87 9.59
C VAL A 129 -13.53 13.38 9.57
N ALA A 130 -14.51 13.81 8.77
CA ALA A 130 -14.89 15.22 8.65
C ALA A 130 -15.40 15.78 9.99
N LEU A 131 -16.27 15.04 10.70
CA LEU A 131 -16.74 15.44 12.03
C LEU A 131 -15.58 15.57 13.01
N SER A 132 -14.68 14.59 13.03
CA SER A 132 -13.50 14.62 13.89
C SER A 132 -12.57 15.81 13.60
N THR A 133 -12.35 16.09 12.30
CA THR A 133 -11.55 17.23 11.82
C THR A 133 -12.13 18.58 12.26
N LEU A 134 -13.46 18.71 12.26
CA LEU A 134 -14.15 19.95 12.64
C LEU A 134 -14.28 20.09 14.16
N LEU A 135 -14.59 19.01 14.87
CA LEU A 135 -14.84 19.03 16.31
C LEU A 135 -13.55 19.14 17.12
N ALA A 136 -12.45 18.53 16.69
CA ALA A 136 -11.23 18.51 17.49
C ALA A 136 -10.65 19.92 17.78
N PRO A 137 -10.64 20.87 16.82
CA PRO A 137 -10.29 22.27 17.11
C PRO A 137 -11.29 23.01 18.00
N ILE A 138 -12.59 22.75 17.82
CA ILE A 138 -13.65 23.36 18.65
C ILE A 138 -13.50 22.93 20.11
N LEU A 139 -13.16 21.66 20.33
CA LEU A 139 -12.90 21.07 21.64
C LEU A 139 -11.48 21.35 22.16
N GLN A 140 -10.68 22.16 21.44
CA GLN A 140 -9.30 22.50 21.79
C GLN A 140 -8.36 21.29 21.94
N LEU A 141 -8.69 20.17 21.29
CA LEU A 141 -7.87 18.95 21.31
C LEU A 141 -6.65 19.08 20.38
N GLN A 142 -6.81 19.77 19.25
CA GLN A 142 -5.73 20.07 18.29
C GLN A 142 -6.00 21.35 17.50
N THR A 143 -5.00 21.84 16.76
CA THR A 143 -5.22 23.01 15.91
C THR A 143 -5.96 22.62 14.62
N LEU A 144 -6.60 23.59 13.96
CA LEU A 144 -7.19 23.37 12.64
C LEU A 144 -6.12 22.97 11.61
N TYR A 145 -4.94 23.57 11.67
CA TYR A 145 -3.83 23.23 10.78
C TYR A 145 -3.40 21.77 10.95
N ASP A 146 -3.21 21.30 12.19
CA ASP A 146 -2.87 19.90 12.47
C ASP A 146 -3.94 18.95 11.95
N SER A 147 -5.22 19.31 12.14
CA SER A 147 -6.36 18.53 11.65
C SER A 147 -6.36 18.39 10.14
N LEU A 148 -6.14 19.49 9.42
CA LEU A 148 -6.10 19.53 7.96
C LEU A 148 -4.88 18.79 7.40
N ASN A 149 -3.71 18.92 8.03
CA ASN A 149 -2.53 18.15 7.65
C ASN A 149 -2.74 16.65 7.89
N GLY A 150 -3.42 16.29 8.98
CA GLY A 150 -3.78 14.91 9.28
C GLY A 150 -4.73 14.28 8.25
N LEU A 151 -5.53 15.04 7.50
CA LEU A 151 -6.39 14.48 6.44
C LEU A 151 -5.61 13.75 5.33
N ARG A 152 -4.31 14.04 5.19
CA ARG A 152 -3.44 13.38 4.20
C ARG A 152 -3.39 11.87 4.41
N GLN A 153 -3.47 11.42 5.64
CA GLN A 153 -3.50 10.02 6.05
C GLN A 153 -4.64 9.20 5.41
N VAL A 154 -5.77 9.84 5.10
CA VAL A 154 -6.96 9.18 4.53
C VAL A 154 -7.14 9.46 3.03
N THR A 155 -6.18 10.13 2.38
CA THR A 155 -6.24 10.39 0.93
C THR A 155 -6.17 9.11 0.08
N GLY A 156 -5.67 8.01 0.64
CA GLY A 156 -5.68 6.68 0.02
C GLY A 156 -7.09 6.19 -0.37
N TYR A 157 -8.15 6.71 0.23
CA TYR A 157 -9.53 6.40 -0.18
C TYR A 157 -10.01 7.20 -1.39
N LEU A 158 -9.42 8.37 -1.67
CA LEU A 158 -9.66 9.10 -2.91
C LEU A 158 -9.06 8.34 -4.10
N PHE A 159 -7.90 7.70 -3.88
CA PHE A 159 -7.27 6.81 -4.85
C PHE A 159 -8.20 5.68 -5.28
N TYR A 160 -9.00 5.09 -4.38
CA TYR A 160 -10.02 4.08 -4.73
C TYR A 160 -10.96 4.55 -5.84
N VAL A 161 -11.55 5.74 -5.71
CA VAL A 161 -12.48 6.30 -6.71
C VAL A 161 -11.77 6.55 -8.04
N GLY A 162 -10.53 7.06 -7.97
CA GLY A 162 -9.65 7.20 -9.12
C GLY A 162 -9.48 5.88 -9.88
N VAL A 163 -9.04 4.81 -9.20
CA VAL A 163 -8.83 3.49 -9.81
C VAL A 163 -10.12 2.93 -10.40
N VAL A 164 -11.23 2.99 -9.65
CA VAL A 164 -12.54 2.47 -10.10
C VAL A 164 -13.04 3.19 -11.34
N GLY A 165 -12.94 4.52 -11.40
CA GLY A 165 -13.37 5.28 -12.57
C GLY A 165 -12.55 5.02 -13.82
N VAL A 166 -11.28 4.66 -13.63
CA VAL A 166 -10.27 4.48 -14.68
C VAL A 166 -10.27 3.07 -15.27
N VAL A 167 -10.50 2.06 -14.44
CA VAL A 167 -10.54 0.65 -14.84
C VAL A 167 -11.97 0.32 -15.26
N ASP A 168 -12.28 0.55 -16.53
CA ASP A 168 -13.62 0.40 -17.12
C ASP A 168 -13.81 -0.88 -17.96
N SER A 169 -12.76 -1.70 -18.10
CA SER A 169 -12.78 -2.88 -18.96
C SER A 169 -11.93 -4.03 -18.41
N PRO A 170 -12.25 -5.29 -18.74
CA PRO A 170 -11.46 -6.45 -18.32
C PRO A 170 -10.00 -6.37 -18.80
N GLY A 171 -9.76 -5.72 -19.95
CA GLY A 171 -8.42 -5.43 -20.44
C GLY A 171 -7.63 -4.52 -19.50
N ARG A 172 -8.23 -3.41 -19.04
CA ARG A 172 -7.59 -2.49 -18.09
C ARG A 172 -7.39 -3.13 -16.71
N LEU A 173 -8.31 -3.96 -16.24
CA LEU A 173 -8.15 -4.69 -14.98
C LEU A 173 -6.95 -5.64 -15.04
N ARG A 174 -6.79 -6.39 -16.14
CA ARG A 174 -5.59 -7.23 -16.36
C ARG A 174 -4.31 -6.41 -16.41
N TRP A 175 -4.35 -5.23 -17.03
CA TRP A 175 -3.21 -4.30 -17.03
C TRP A 175 -2.86 -3.79 -15.64
N LEU A 176 -3.85 -3.40 -14.85
CA LEU A 176 -3.65 -2.99 -13.45
C LEU A 176 -2.91 -4.08 -12.65
N VAL A 177 -3.37 -5.33 -12.72
CA VAL A 177 -2.71 -6.46 -12.03
C VAL A 177 -1.28 -6.67 -12.53
N ARG A 178 -1.05 -6.56 -13.85
CA ARG A 178 0.31 -6.70 -14.43
C ARG A 178 1.25 -5.58 -14.00
N ILE A 179 0.75 -4.34 -13.96
CA ILE A 179 1.52 -3.18 -13.47
C ILE A 179 1.88 -3.38 -12.01
N LEU A 180 0.93 -3.82 -11.18
CA LEU A 180 1.18 -4.13 -9.78
C LEU A 180 2.24 -5.23 -9.62
N PHE A 181 2.21 -6.28 -10.44
CA PHE A 181 3.25 -7.31 -10.42
C PHE A 181 4.61 -6.79 -10.86
N ALA A 182 4.67 -6.02 -11.95
CA ALA A 182 5.92 -5.39 -12.40
C ALA A 182 6.49 -4.48 -11.30
N PHE A 183 5.62 -3.73 -10.64
CA PHE A 183 5.99 -2.88 -9.51
C PHE A 183 6.57 -3.69 -8.34
N VAL A 184 5.95 -4.81 -7.95
CA VAL A 184 6.49 -5.75 -6.96
C VAL A 184 7.88 -6.25 -7.34
N LEU A 185 8.09 -6.62 -8.61
CA LEU A 185 9.40 -7.08 -9.08
C LEU A 185 10.46 -5.98 -8.95
N VAL A 186 10.13 -4.75 -9.33
CA VAL A 186 11.04 -3.59 -9.27
C VAL A 186 11.35 -3.23 -7.82
N THR A 187 10.34 -3.12 -6.96
CA THR A 187 10.52 -2.72 -5.54
C THR A 187 11.34 -3.75 -4.77
N VAL A 188 11.06 -5.04 -4.93
CA VAL A 188 11.88 -6.09 -4.32
C VAL A 188 13.28 -6.13 -4.93
N GLY A 189 13.43 -5.92 -6.25
CA GLY A 189 14.74 -5.88 -6.90
C GLY A 189 15.64 -4.79 -6.30
N ILE A 190 15.10 -3.57 -6.13
CA ILE A 190 15.79 -2.47 -5.44
C ILE A 190 16.15 -2.88 -4.01
N GLN A 191 15.19 -3.46 -3.28
CA GLN A 191 15.40 -3.84 -1.90
C GLN A 191 16.48 -4.93 -1.72
N VAL A 192 16.56 -5.90 -2.62
CA VAL A 192 17.63 -6.90 -2.63
C VAL A 192 18.97 -6.25 -2.90
N LEU A 193 19.05 -5.28 -3.82
CA LEU A 193 20.28 -4.52 -4.07
C LEU A 193 20.70 -3.70 -2.84
N GLU A 194 19.77 -3.10 -2.11
CA GLU A 194 20.04 -2.42 -0.83
C GLU A 194 20.57 -3.40 0.23
N ALA A 195 20.00 -4.60 0.30
CA ALA A 195 20.46 -5.67 1.20
C ALA A 195 21.88 -6.15 0.89
N LEU A 196 22.20 -6.34 -0.39
CA LEU A 196 23.54 -6.70 -0.81
C LEU A 196 24.56 -5.59 -0.50
N ARG A 197 24.13 -4.33 -0.52
CA ARG A 197 24.97 -3.17 -0.15
C ARG A 197 25.04 -2.91 1.35
N GLY A 198 24.12 -3.47 2.13
CA GLY A 198 23.96 -3.12 3.55
C GLY A 198 23.50 -1.68 3.78
N GLN A 199 22.97 -1.01 2.76
CA GLN A 199 22.57 0.41 2.84
C GLN A 199 21.38 0.67 1.92
N GLN A 200 20.44 1.50 2.40
CA GLN A 200 19.35 2.00 1.57
C GLN A 200 19.83 2.96 0.47
N PHE A 201 19.19 2.93 -0.69
CA PHE A 201 19.32 3.98 -1.69
C PHE A 201 18.55 5.22 -1.22
N THR A 202 19.25 6.21 -0.68
CA THR A 202 18.68 7.52 -0.34
C THR A 202 19.27 8.59 -1.25
N THR A 203 18.44 9.51 -1.73
CA THR A 203 18.92 10.76 -2.32
C THR A 203 19.08 11.76 -1.18
N THR A 204 20.24 12.40 -1.10
CA THR A 204 20.75 13.19 0.03
C THR A 204 20.01 14.51 0.32
N ALA A 205 18.73 14.65 -0.04
CA ALA A 205 17.96 15.89 0.14
C ALA A 205 17.14 15.89 1.45
N ALA A 206 17.84 16.05 2.58
CA ALA A 206 17.36 16.55 3.89
C ALA A 206 16.27 15.73 4.64
N PRO A 207 16.17 15.88 5.97
CA PRO A 207 15.73 14.81 6.88
C PRO A 207 14.22 14.69 6.91
N PHE A 208 13.71 13.51 6.55
CA PHE A 208 12.47 13.03 7.14
C PHE A 208 12.72 12.82 8.63
N ASN A 209 11.75 13.16 9.50
CA ASN A 209 11.73 12.95 10.96
C ASN A 209 12.94 12.19 11.47
N GLU A 210 13.82 12.91 12.17
CA GLU A 210 15.21 12.56 12.52
C GLU A 210 15.47 11.09 12.86
N TYR A 211 14.50 10.35 13.36
CA TYR A 211 14.62 8.94 13.72
C TYR A 211 14.98 7.97 12.58
N TYR A 212 14.31 7.95 11.42
CA TYR A 212 14.64 6.98 10.35
C TYR A 212 15.78 7.43 9.43
N ALA A 213 16.04 8.73 9.36
CA ALA A 213 17.23 9.26 8.69
C ALA A 213 18.49 9.07 9.56
N ALA A 214 18.36 9.05 10.90
CA ALA A 214 19.47 8.79 11.82
C ALA A 214 19.67 7.29 12.12
N GLN A 215 18.62 6.47 12.18
CA GLN A 215 18.75 5.02 12.38
C GLN A 215 19.05 4.30 11.07
N THR A 216 20.34 4.28 10.72
CA THR A 216 20.87 3.41 9.68
C THR A 216 20.81 1.93 10.09
N SER A 217 20.69 1.64 11.39
CA SER A 217 20.58 0.29 11.96
C SER A 217 19.39 0.11 12.90
N VAL A 218 18.96 -1.14 13.09
CA VAL A 218 18.00 -1.59 14.10
C VAL A 218 18.58 -2.74 14.90
N SER A 219 18.25 -2.78 16.19
CA SER A 219 18.61 -3.91 17.05
C SER A 219 17.70 -5.11 16.80
N VAL A 220 18.30 -6.29 16.66
CA VAL A 220 17.65 -7.60 16.49
C VAL A 220 18.29 -8.58 17.47
N GLY A 221 17.71 -8.69 18.67
CA GLY A 221 18.37 -9.41 19.76
C GLY A 221 19.64 -8.68 20.18
N SER A 222 20.81 -9.32 20.02
CA SER A 222 22.12 -8.71 20.30
C SER A 222 22.83 -8.16 19.04
N LEU A 223 22.16 -8.17 17.88
CA LEU A 223 22.74 -7.74 16.61
C LEU A 223 22.25 -6.35 16.22
N GLU A 224 23.13 -5.52 15.67
CA GLU A 224 22.71 -4.34 14.91
C GLU A 224 22.67 -4.67 13.41
N ALA A 225 21.54 -4.43 12.78
CA ALA A 225 21.28 -4.74 11.38
C ALA A 225 20.91 -3.47 10.62
N PRO A 226 21.36 -3.27 9.37
CA PRO A 226 20.89 -2.15 8.57
C PRO A 226 19.36 -2.11 8.47
N TYR A 227 18.76 -0.93 8.66
CA TYR A 227 17.32 -0.78 8.55
C TYR A 227 16.89 -0.78 7.08
N LEU A 228 16.63 -1.95 6.49
CA LEU A 228 16.35 -2.12 5.05
C LEU A 228 14.88 -2.45 4.75
N TRP A 229 14.00 -1.57 5.23
CA TRP A 229 12.56 -1.68 5.06
C TRP A 229 12.13 -1.45 3.60
N ASN A 230 11.25 -2.30 3.05
CA ASN A 230 10.67 -2.05 1.74
C ASN A 230 9.59 -0.99 1.85
N ARG A 231 9.78 0.05 1.06
CA ARG A 231 9.01 1.27 1.18
C ARG A 231 7.63 1.16 0.49
N ALA A 232 7.39 0.06 -0.22
CA ALA A 232 6.14 -0.26 -0.92
C ALA A 232 5.35 -1.42 -0.27
N ILE A 233 5.43 -1.57 1.06
CA ILE A 233 4.94 -2.78 1.77
C ILE A 233 3.46 -3.09 1.52
N GLY A 234 2.60 -2.06 1.48
CA GLY A 234 1.17 -2.22 1.20
C GLY A 234 0.92 -2.81 -0.18
N TYR A 235 1.58 -2.27 -1.22
CA TYR A 235 1.48 -2.79 -2.59
C TYR A 235 2.08 -4.19 -2.73
N LEU A 236 3.17 -4.47 -2.00
CA LEU A 236 3.78 -5.79 -1.94
C LEU A 236 2.80 -6.83 -1.39
N LEU A 237 2.05 -6.47 -0.34
CA LEU A 237 1.01 -7.32 0.24
C LEU A 237 -0.13 -7.60 -0.75
N VAL A 238 -0.65 -6.57 -1.41
CA VAL A 238 -1.71 -6.74 -2.43
C VAL A 238 -1.21 -7.62 -3.60
N GLY A 239 -0.02 -7.32 -4.12
CA GLY A 239 0.58 -8.05 -5.23
C GLY A 239 0.86 -9.51 -4.90
N LEU A 240 1.40 -9.79 -3.71
CA LEU A 240 1.66 -11.15 -3.24
C LEU A 240 0.39 -12.00 -3.23
N PHE A 241 -0.68 -11.53 -2.58
CA PHE A 241 -1.89 -12.35 -2.43
C PHE A 241 -2.63 -12.54 -3.74
N LEU A 242 -2.62 -11.56 -4.65
CA LEU A 242 -3.11 -11.75 -6.02
C LEU A 242 -2.27 -12.79 -6.79
N ALA A 243 -0.95 -12.73 -6.66
CA ALA A 243 -0.04 -13.67 -7.32
C ALA A 243 -0.20 -15.10 -6.80
N LEU A 244 -0.31 -15.28 -5.48
CA LEU A 244 -0.61 -16.58 -4.85
C LEU A 244 -1.98 -17.12 -5.30
N GLY A 245 -3.00 -16.27 -5.31
CA GLY A 245 -4.33 -16.63 -5.81
C GLY A 245 -4.28 -17.08 -7.27
N GLN A 246 -3.56 -16.37 -8.12
CA GLN A 246 -3.34 -16.75 -9.52
C GLN A 246 -2.55 -18.07 -9.65
N ALA A 247 -1.49 -18.24 -8.87
CA ALA A 247 -0.62 -19.41 -8.88
C ALA A 247 -1.39 -20.69 -8.52
N PHE A 248 -2.22 -20.64 -7.47
CA PHE A 248 -2.91 -21.84 -6.98
C PHE A 248 -4.19 -22.18 -7.73
N TRP A 249 -4.96 -21.19 -8.18
CA TRP A 249 -6.19 -21.49 -8.93
C TRP A 249 -5.94 -21.68 -10.42
N ALA A 250 -5.20 -20.78 -11.05
CA ALA A 250 -4.96 -20.82 -12.49
C ALA A 250 -3.69 -21.62 -12.87
N GLY A 251 -2.86 -22.01 -11.89
CA GLY A 251 -1.61 -22.72 -12.18
C GLY A 251 -0.61 -21.87 -12.96
N SER A 252 -0.69 -20.55 -12.87
CA SER A 252 0.10 -19.64 -13.71
C SER A 252 1.56 -19.57 -13.25
N PRO A 253 2.55 -19.88 -14.11
CA PRO A 253 3.97 -19.75 -13.77
C PRO A 253 4.36 -18.31 -13.39
N ALA A 254 3.75 -17.32 -14.05
CA ALA A 254 3.96 -15.91 -13.73
C ALA A 254 3.51 -15.58 -12.30
N GLY A 255 2.38 -16.14 -11.86
CA GLY A 255 1.91 -15.99 -10.47
C GLY A 255 2.88 -16.57 -9.46
N TYR A 256 3.43 -17.77 -9.72
CA TYR A 256 4.48 -18.35 -8.86
C TYR A 256 5.74 -17.50 -8.81
N GLY A 257 6.21 -17.01 -9.96
CA GLY A 257 7.41 -16.16 -10.04
C GLY A 257 7.26 -14.86 -9.25
N VAL A 258 6.13 -14.17 -9.41
CA VAL A 258 5.86 -12.92 -8.67
C VAL A 258 5.69 -13.20 -7.16
N ALA A 259 4.98 -14.26 -6.78
CA ALA A 259 4.84 -14.63 -5.38
C ALA A 259 6.18 -14.96 -4.73
N LEU A 260 7.05 -15.69 -5.44
CA LEU A 260 8.40 -16.01 -4.97
C LEU A 260 9.21 -14.73 -4.73
N VAL A 261 9.24 -13.82 -5.70
CA VAL A 261 9.96 -12.55 -5.55
C VAL A 261 9.38 -11.74 -4.39
N ALA A 262 8.06 -11.64 -4.28
CA ALA A 262 7.44 -10.93 -3.15
C ALA A 262 7.83 -11.52 -1.79
N LEU A 263 7.85 -12.84 -1.65
CA LEU A 263 8.27 -13.52 -0.43
C LEU A 263 9.76 -13.30 -0.12
N VAL A 264 10.63 -13.24 -1.14
CA VAL A 264 12.04 -12.83 -0.96
C VAL A 264 12.11 -11.41 -0.39
N GLY A 265 11.31 -10.48 -0.91
CA GLY A 265 11.21 -9.12 -0.37
C GLY A 265 10.87 -9.11 1.12
N TYR A 266 9.86 -9.86 1.55
CA TYR A 266 9.53 -10.02 2.97
C TYR A 266 10.64 -10.71 3.77
N GLY A 267 11.33 -11.68 3.18
CA GLY A 267 12.48 -12.37 3.78
C GLY A 267 13.69 -11.46 3.96
N VAL A 268 13.84 -10.38 3.20
CA VAL A 268 14.88 -9.37 3.41
C VAL A 268 14.49 -8.37 4.52
N GLN A 269 13.19 -8.07 4.70
CA GLN A 269 12.69 -7.04 5.63
C GLN A 269 12.58 -7.46 7.10
N LEU A 270 13.18 -8.56 7.56
CA LEU A 270 12.85 -9.30 8.82
C LEU A 270 13.01 -8.53 10.15
N ILE A 271 12.27 -7.44 10.26
CA ILE A 271 12.32 -6.46 11.32
C ILE A 271 10.94 -6.39 12.00
N ARG A 272 9.87 -6.97 11.42
CA ARG A 272 8.49 -6.90 11.96
C ARG A 272 7.67 -8.19 11.78
N GLN A 273 6.43 -8.16 12.28
CA GLN A 273 5.48 -9.28 12.35
C GLN A 273 4.89 -9.78 11.01
N TRP A 274 5.44 -9.40 9.86
CA TRP A 274 4.90 -9.76 8.53
C TRP A 274 4.80 -11.28 8.33
N TYR A 275 5.67 -12.07 8.95
CA TYR A 275 5.60 -13.53 8.89
C TYR A 275 4.26 -14.08 9.42
N ILE A 276 3.65 -13.44 10.43
CA ILE A 276 2.33 -13.81 10.95
C ILE A 276 1.26 -13.57 9.87
N PHE A 277 1.34 -12.43 9.19
CA PHE A 277 0.43 -12.06 8.12
C PHE A 277 0.56 -13.00 6.91
N LEU A 278 1.78 -13.36 6.53
CA LEU A 278 2.02 -14.34 5.46
C LEU A 278 1.45 -15.71 5.82
N ALA A 279 1.66 -16.17 7.06
CA ALA A 279 1.13 -17.44 7.54
C ALA A 279 -0.41 -17.44 7.57
N LEU A 280 -1.03 -16.37 8.08
CA LEU A 280 -2.48 -16.23 8.13
C LEU A 280 -3.11 -16.20 6.74
N GLY A 281 -2.56 -15.39 5.83
CA GLY A 281 -3.07 -15.33 4.46
C GLY A 281 -2.87 -16.66 3.71
N GLY A 282 -1.73 -17.33 3.93
CA GLY A 282 -1.49 -18.69 3.43
C GLY A 282 -2.50 -19.71 3.96
N LEU A 283 -2.83 -19.64 5.25
CA LEU A 283 -3.86 -20.48 5.87
C LEU A 283 -5.24 -20.24 5.25
N VAL A 284 -5.63 -18.98 5.03
CA VAL A 284 -6.90 -18.67 4.36
C VAL A 284 -6.93 -19.25 2.95
N LEU A 285 -5.87 -19.10 2.16
CA LEU A 285 -5.79 -19.71 0.83
C LEU A 285 -5.92 -21.23 0.89
N LEU A 286 -5.21 -21.90 1.83
CA LEU A 286 -5.29 -23.35 2.05
C LEU A 286 -6.71 -23.82 2.37
N LEU A 287 -7.42 -23.07 3.23
CA LEU A 287 -8.80 -23.38 3.60
C LEU A 287 -9.76 -23.28 2.41
N LEU A 288 -9.57 -22.29 1.54
CA LEU A 288 -10.40 -22.08 0.35
C LEU A 288 -10.21 -23.16 -0.73
N LEU A 289 -9.04 -23.79 -0.83
CA LEU A 289 -8.69 -24.72 -1.93
C LEU A 289 -9.29 -26.13 -1.83
N GLY A 290 -9.98 -26.47 -0.73
CA GLY A 290 -10.73 -27.73 -0.60
C GLY A 290 -9.93 -28.99 -0.98
N ARG A 291 -10.38 -29.74 -1.99
CA ARG A 291 -9.72 -30.99 -2.45
C ARG A 291 -8.32 -30.81 -3.06
N LYS A 292 -7.91 -29.59 -3.41
CA LYS A 292 -6.58 -29.29 -3.98
C LYS A 292 -5.52 -28.95 -2.93
N ARG A 293 -5.82 -29.12 -1.63
CA ARG A 293 -4.93 -28.79 -0.49
C ARG A 293 -3.51 -29.33 -0.64
N LEU A 294 -3.33 -30.57 -1.06
CA LEU A 294 -1.99 -31.17 -1.22
C LEU A 294 -1.11 -30.41 -2.22
N ARG A 295 -1.66 -29.98 -3.36
CA ARG A 295 -0.91 -29.21 -4.37
C ARG A 295 -0.48 -27.84 -3.83
N VAL A 296 -1.29 -27.26 -2.95
CA VAL A 296 -1.05 -25.95 -2.36
C VAL A 296 -0.03 -26.06 -1.24
N VAL A 297 -0.14 -27.07 -0.38
CA VAL A 297 0.89 -27.36 0.63
C VAL A 297 2.23 -27.63 -0.05
N ALA A 298 2.26 -28.44 -1.11
CA ALA A 298 3.46 -28.67 -1.89
C ALA A 298 3.98 -27.38 -2.55
N GLY A 299 3.09 -26.55 -3.12
CA GLY A 299 3.47 -25.27 -3.73
C GLY A 299 3.99 -24.25 -2.73
N LEU A 300 3.35 -24.11 -1.57
CA LEU A 300 3.81 -23.27 -0.46
C LEU A 300 5.12 -23.80 0.12
N GLY A 301 5.27 -25.11 0.26
CA GLY A 301 6.52 -25.74 0.69
C GLY A 301 7.65 -25.49 -0.31
N ALA A 302 7.38 -25.60 -1.61
CA ALA A 302 8.35 -25.29 -2.65
C ALA A 302 8.72 -23.80 -2.68
N LEU A 303 7.74 -22.90 -2.49
CA LEU A 303 7.99 -21.46 -2.36
C LEU A 303 8.84 -21.16 -1.12
N ALA A 304 8.49 -21.71 0.05
CA ALA A 304 9.25 -21.54 1.28
C ALA A 304 10.69 -22.05 1.14
N MET A 305 10.88 -23.22 0.52
CA MET A 305 12.21 -23.77 0.22
C MET A 305 12.99 -22.86 -0.72
N SER A 306 12.35 -22.34 -1.76
CA SER A 306 12.97 -21.43 -2.73
C SER A 306 13.39 -20.10 -2.10
N VAL A 307 12.56 -19.56 -1.19
CA VAL A 307 12.90 -18.36 -0.40
C VAL A 307 14.07 -18.66 0.53
N ALA A 308 14.04 -19.80 1.24
CA ALA A 308 15.14 -20.20 2.12
C ALA A 308 16.47 -20.34 1.36
N LEU A 309 16.45 -20.94 0.17
CA LEU A 309 17.62 -21.03 -0.71
C LEU A 309 18.09 -19.64 -1.17
N GLY A 310 17.16 -18.78 -1.60
CA GLY A 310 17.49 -17.40 -2.00
C GLY A 310 18.13 -16.58 -0.87
N LEU A 311 17.57 -16.68 0.34
CA LEU A 311 18.16 -16.05 1.53
C LEU A 311 19.52 -16.67 1.90
N GLY A 312 19.70 -17.97 1.70
CA GLY A 312 20.99 -18.64 1.87
C GLY A 312 22.07 -18.11 0.91
N VAL A 313 21.72 -17.82 -0.34
CA VAL A 313 22.62 -17.20 -1.32
C VAL A 313 22.99 -15.77 -0.91
N VAL A 314 22.02 -14.97 -0.45
CA VAL A 314 22.27 -13.60 0.07
C VAL A 314 23.13 -13.64 1.34
N ALA A 315 22.97 -14.64 2.20
CA ALA A 315 23.82 -14.83 3.36
C ALA A 315 25.26 -15.22 2.98
N ALA A 316 25.43 -16.03 1.91
CA ALA A 316 26.74 -16.44 1.41
C ALA A 316 27.47 -15.35 0.60
N SER A 317 26.76 -14.33 0.09
CA SER A 317 27.33 -13.27 -0.74
C SER A 317 28.07 -12.17 0.03
N GLY A 318 28.37 -12.37 1.31
CA GLY A 318 29.14 -11.42 2.12
C GLY A 318 28.36 -10.21 2.62
N ALA A 319 27.04 -10.32 2.76
CA ALA A 319 26.23 -9.28 3.39
C ALA A 319 26.75 -8.96 4.81
N PRO A 320 26.74 -7.68 5.24
CA PRO A 320 27.35 -7.27 6.51
C PRO A 320 26.78 -7.99 7.73
N VAL A 321 25.50 -8.35 7.69
CA VAL A 321 24.86 -9.25 8.65
C VAL A 321 24.09 -10.33 7.88
N PRO A 322 24.46 -11.62 8.02
CA PRO A 322 23.77 -12.70 7.34
C PRO A 322 22.29 -12.76 7.74
N ALA A 323 21.39 -12.93 6.75
CA ALA A 323 19.94 -13.00 7.00
C ALA A 323 19.55 -14.11 8.00
N ALA A 324 20.30 -15.22 8.04
CA ALA A 324 20.10 -16.30 8.99
C ALA A 324 20.32 -15.86 10.46
N ASN A 325 21.30 -14.98 10.71
CA ASN A 325 21.57 -14.47 12.04
C ASN A 325 20.45 -13.52 12.51
N LEU A 326 19.89 -12.74 11.58
CA LEU A 326 18.71 -11.91 11.86
C LEU A 326 17.49 -12.78 12.21
N TRP A 327 17.27 -13.89 11.49
CA TRP A 327 16.22 -14.86 11.82
C TRP A 327 16.39 -15.45 13.21
N LEU A 328 17.60 -15.89 13.57
CA LEU A 328 17.90 -16.44 14.90
C LEU A 328 17.72 -15.39 15.99
N GLY A 329 18.21 -14.16 15.75
CA GLY A 329 18.01 -13.03 16.65
C GLY A 329 16.53 -12.72 16.87
N ARG A 330 15.70 -12.78 15.81
CA ARG A 330 14.25 -12.59 15.91
C ARG A 330 13.54 -13.71 16.68
N LEU A 331 13.92 -14.97 16.48
CA LEU A 331 13.41 -16.06 17.33
C LEU A 331 13.77 -15.83 18.80
N GLY A 332 14.98 -15.31 19.08
CA GLY A 332 15.40 -14.88 20.41
C GLY A 332 14.49 -13.78 20.99
N THR A 333 14.12 -12.78 20.19
CA THR A 333 13.18 -11.72 20.60
C THR A 333 11.77 -12.24 20.89
N LEU A 334 11.30 -13.27 20.18
CA LEU A 334 9.99 -13.88 20.47
C LEU A 334 9.99 -14.64 21.79
N ALA A 335 11.09 -15.32 22.12
CA ALA A 335 11.24 -16.01 23.39
C ALA A 335 11.33 -15.06 24.60
N HIS A 336 11.80 -13.82 24.39
CA HIS A 336 12.03 -12.82 25.44
C HIS A 336 11.28 -11.49 25.17
N PHE A 337 10.06 -11.58 24.63
CA PHE A 337 9.33 -10.41 24.13
C PHE A 337 9.13 -9.30 25.18
N GLY A 338 9.02 -9.64 26.47
CA GLY A 338 8.84 -8.67 27.55
C GLY A 338 10.05 -7.76 27.82
N GLN A 339 11.23 -8.13 27.33
CA GLN A 339 12.46 -7.34 27.42
C GLN A 339 12.80 -6.63 26.10
N GLU A 340 11.99 -6.85 25.06
CA GLU A 340 12.23 -6.27 23.75
C GLU A 340 11.83 -4.79 23.78
N PRO A 341 12.75 -3.85 23.45
CA PRO A 341 12.48 -2.42 23.60
C PRO A 341 11.24 -1.95 22.84
N ASN A 342 10.99 -2.43 21.61
CA ASN A 342 9.82 -2.06 20.82
C ASN A 342 8.51 -2.57 21.44
N PHE A 343 8.52 -3.73 22.10
CA PHE A 343 7.36 -4.23 22.85
C PHE A 343 7.01 -3.33 24.03
N VAL A 344 7.99 -2.99 24.87
CA VAL A 344 7.80 -2.11 26.04
C VAL A 344 7.27 -0.74 25.59
N ILE A 345 7.90 -0.20 24.55
CA ILE A 345 7.52 1.04 23.85
C ILE A 345 6.06 0.97 23.38
N ARG A 346 5.65 -0.08 22.66
CA ARG A 346 4.24 -0.26 22.23
C ARG A 346 3.25 -0.32 23.39
N VAL A 347 3.57 -1.04 24.47
CA VAL A 347 2.69 -1.14 25.64
C VAL A 347 2.45 0.24 26.27
N GLN A 348 3.50 1.06 26.39
CA GLN A 348 3.38 2.43 26.88
C GLN A 348 2.52 3.29 25.95
N SER A 349 2.65 3.16 24.63
CA SER A 349 1.78 3.85 23.67
C SER A 349 0.32 3.48 23.86
N TYR A 350 0.01 2.19 23.98
CA TYR A 350 -1.36 1.74 24.14
C TYR A 350 -2.03 2.32 25.39
N LEU A 351 -1.30 2.45 26.50
CA LEU A 351 -1.82 3.08 27.72
C LEU A 351 -2.12 4.56 27.50
N GLU A 352 -1.26 5.27 26.77
CA GLU A 352 -1.44 6.69 26.48
C GLU A 352 -2.55 6.93 25.45
N GLU A 353 -2.63 6.12 24.40
CA GLU A 353 -3.72 6.13 23.42
C GLU A 353 -5.06 5.85 24.10
N LEU A 354 -5.11 4.91 25.06
CA LEU A 354 -6.30 4.65 25.86
C LEU A 354 -6.68 5.85 26.74
N ARG A 355 -5.70 6.48 27.40
CA ARG A 355 -5.91 7.69 28.21
C ARG A 355 -6.51 8.81 27.36
N LEU A 356 -5.96 9.05 26.18
CA LEU A 356 -6.47 10.05 25.25
C LEU A 356 -7.85 9.68 24.71
N PHE A 357 -8.08 8.42 24.33
CA PHE A 357 -9.38 7.96 23.89
C PHE A 357 -10.48 8.28 24.92
N CYS A 358 -10.21 8.10 26.22
CA CYS A 358 -11.14 8.44 27.29
C CYS A 358 -11.52 9.93 27.35
N GLN A 359 -10.70 10.83 26.80
CA GLN A 359 -10.99 12.28 26.75
C GLN A 359 -11.94 12.66 25.60
N ALA A 360 -11.93 11.89 24.50
CA ALA A 360 -12.75 12.15 23.31
C ALA A 360 -13.27 10.85 22.67
N PRO A 361 -14.06 10.03 23.40
CA PRO A 361 -14.34 8.65 23.01
C PRO A 361 -15.21 8.53 21.74
N LEU A 362 -16.08 9.50 21.48
CA LEU A 362 -17.03 9.42 20.36
C LEU A 362 -16.41 9.83 19.02
N PHE A 363 -15.71 10.96 19.01
CA PHE A 363 -15.22 11.62 17.78
C PHE A 363 -13.70 11.59 17.64
N GLY A 364 -12.96 11.16 18.67
CA GLY A 364 -11.51 11.16 18.68
C GLY A 364 -10.90 12.55 18.79
N HIS A 365 -9.58 12.60 18.69
CA HIS A 365 -8.76 13.81 18.78
C HIS A 365 -8.51 14.49 17.44
N GLY A 366 -9.10 13.97 16.36
CA GLY A 366 -8.92 14.46 15.01
C GLY A 366 -7.79 13.78 14.24
N PRO A 367 -7.78 13.92 12.89
CA PRO A 367 -6.74 13.35 12.04
C PRO A 367 -5.36 13.87 12.43
N GLY A 368 -4.34 13.00 12.36
CA GLY A 368 -2.95 13.38 12.64
C GLY A 368 -2.60 13.54 14.13
N SER A 369 -3.57 13.41 15.04
CA SER A 369 -3.35 13.49 16.50
C SER A 369 -2.32 12.48 17.03
N ALA A 370 -2.19 11.32 16.39
CA ALA A 370 -1.17 10.31 16.70
C ALA A 370 0.27 10.82 16.48
N ASN A 371 0.49 11.72 15.52
CA ASN A 371 1.81 12.31 15.29
C ASN A 371 2.21 13.28 16.42
N ARG A 372 1.24 13.85 17.13
CA ARG A 372 1.46 14.76 18.26
C ARG A 372 2.00 14.04 19.49
N LEU A 373 1.55 12.81 19.72
CA LEU A 373 2.10 11.92 20.76
C LEU A 373 3.58 11.62 20.53
N GLY A 374 3.98 11.46 19.26
CA GLY A 374 5.39 11.30 18.89
C GLY A 374 6.26 12.54 19.13
N ALA A 375 5.67 13.73 19.27
CA ALA A 375 6.40 14.98 19.53
C ALA A 375 6.52 15.35 21.01
N LEU A 376 5.73 14.71 21.90
CA LEU A 376 5.63 15.07 23.33
C LEU A 376 6.45 14.17 24.26
N GLY A 377 7.19 13.19 23.74
CA GLY A 377 8.09 12.34 24.52
C GLY A 377 9.38 11.98 23.75
N PRO A 378 10.37 11.34 24.40
CA PRO A 378 11.58 10.85 23.72
C PRO A 378 11.31 9.69 22.74
N PHE A 379 10.05 9.25 22.63
CA PHE A 379 9.61 8.13 21.81
C PHE A 379 8.72 8.65 20.68
N ILE A 380 9.30 8.81 19.49
CA ILE A 380 8.57 9.20 18.29
C ILE A 380 7.81 7.97 17.80
N PHE A 381 6.55 7.84 18.19
CA PHE A 381 5.69 6.76 17.72
C PHE A 381 5.15 7.05 16.33
N PHE A 382 5.26 6.05 15.47
CA PHE A 382 4.67 6.06 14.14
C PHE A 382 3.32 5.36 14.20
N ASP A 383 2.28 6.15 13.98
CA ASP A 383 0.93 5.89 13.44
C ASP A 383 0.67 4.50 12.82
N ALA A 384 1.65 3.93 12.10
CA ALA A 384 1.55 2.64 11.43
C ALA A 384 1.46 1.42 12.38
N ASP A 385 2.06 1.46 13.58
CA ASP A 385 2.31 0.25 14.38
C ASP A 385 1.28 -0.03 15.49
N THR A 386 0.26 0.80 15.65
CA THR A 386 -0.75 0.66 16.72
C THR A 386 -2.11 0.18 16.20
N GLY A 387 -2.32 0.20 14.87
CA GLY A 387 -3.47 -0.45 14.24
C GLY A 387 -4.78 0.26 14.57
N MET A 388 -5.75 -0.49 15.10
CA MET A 388 -7.09 -0.01 15.40
C MET A 388 -7.10 1.07 16.48
N SER A 389 -6.17 1.02 17.44
CA SER A 389 -6.10 2.05 18.49
C SER A 389 -5.82 3.43 17.90
N ASN A 390 -5.11 3.49 16.77
CA ASN A 390 -4.90 4.74 16.06
C ASN A 390 -6.20 5.31 15.48
N THR A 391 -7.02 4.48 14.83
CA THR A 391 -8.35 4.93 14.37
C THR A 391 -9.26 5.33 15.52
N LEU A 392 -9.19 4.63 16.65
CA LEU A 392 -9.92 4.98 17.87
C LEU A 392 -9.46 6.33 18.43
N LEU A 393 -8.15 6.58 18.47
CA LEU A 393 -7.58 7.83 18.92
C LEU A 393 -8.00 8.98 18.01
N GLN A 394 -7.80 8.81 16.69
CA GLN A 394 -8.03 9.88 15.73
C GLN A 394 -9.51 10.16 15.54
N TYR A 395 -10.36 9.14 15.38
CA TYR A 395 -11.76 9.30 14.94
C TYR A 395 -12.80 8.73 15.92
N GLY A 396 -12.37 8.25 17.09
CA GLY A 396 -13.25 7.74 18.14
C GLY A 396 -13.96 6.44 17.76
N LEU A 397 -14.99 6.12 18.53
CA LEU A 397 -15.87 4.97 18.29
C LEU A 397 -16.59 5.07 16.96
N LEU A 398 -16.99 6.27 16.52
CA LEU A 398 -17.72 6.44 15.27
C LEU A 398 -16.85 6.13 14.05
N GLY A 399 -15.63 6.66 14.01
CA GLY A 399 -14.70 6.35 12.92
C GLY A 399 -14.28 4.88 12.91
N THR A 400 -14.08 4.29 14.08
CA THR A 400 -13.73 2.86 14.21
C THR A 400 -14.87 1.96 13.75
N LEU A 401 -16.12 2.27 14.12
CA LEU A 401 -17.29 1.55 13.64
C LEU A 401 -17.43 1.67 12.11
N ALA A 402 -17.23 2.86 11.55
CA ALA A 402 -17.26 3.07 10.11
C ALA A 402 -16.15 2.29 9.39
N ALA A 403 -14.94 2.21 9.97
CA ALA A 403 -13.86 1.37 9.46
C ALA A 403 -14.24 -0.12 9.48
N TRP A 404 -14.87 -0.61 10.55
CA TRP A 404 -15.38 -1.98 10.62
C TRP A 404 -16.48 -2.27 9.59
N LEU A 405 -17.37 -1.31 9.33
CA LEU A 405 -18.38 -1.45 8.28
C LEU A 405 -17.72 -1.54 6.89
N LEU A 406 -16.68 -0.76 6.64
CA LEU A 406 -15.90 -0.83 5.40
C LEU A 406 -15.19 -2.18 5.25
N ILE A 407 -14.51 -2.66 6.30
CA ILE A 407 -13.88 -3.99 6.35
C ILE A 407 -14.91 -5.09 6.11
N GLY A 408 -16.04 -5.04 6.81
CA GLY A 408 -17.10 -6.03 6.69
C GLY A 408 -17.68 -6.07 5.28
N ALA A 409 -17.93 -4.89 4.68
CA ALA A 409 -18.36 -4.77 3.29
C ALA A 409 -17.31 -5.36 2.34
N TYR A 410 -16.03 -5.06 2.54
CA TYR A 410 -14.95 -5.62 1.73
C TYR A 410 -14.93 -7.14 1.77
N LEU A 411 -14.88 -7.74 2.97
CA LEU A 411 -14.82 -9.19 3.16
C LEU A 411 -16.05 -9.89 2.59
N GLN A 412 -17.24 -9.34 2.83
CA GLN A 412 -18.49 -9.88 2.29
C GLN A 412 -18.47 -9.89 0.76
N ARG A 413 -18.00 -8.81 0.12
CA ARG A 413 -17.95 -8.68 -1.34
C ARG A 413 -16.87 -9.57 -1.94
N ALA A 414 -15.67 -9.62 -1.37
CA ALA A 414 -14.59 -10.51 -1.79
C ALA A 414 -15.02 -11.99 -1.69
N HIS A 415 -15.66 -12.39 -0.59
CA HIS A 415 -16.19 -13.73 -0.42
C HIS A 415 -17.30 -14.06 -1.44
N ARG A 416 -18.22 -13.11 -1.70
CA ARG A 416 -19.24 -13.28 -2.74
C ARG A 416 -18.60 -13.51 -4.12
N LEU A 417 -17.61 -12.71 -4.49
CA LEU A 417 -16.87 -12.87 -5.75
C LEU A 417 -16.19 -14.23 -5.86
N TYR A 418 -15.54 -14.67 -4.78
CA TYR A 418 -14.92 -15.99 -4.73
C TYR A 418 -15.92 -17.10 -5.04
N ARG A 419 -17.15 -16.99 -4.52
CA ARG A 419 -18.21 -17.97 -4.75
C ARG A 419 -18.86 -17.88 -6.13
N THR A 420 -18.94 -16.69 -6.74
CA THR A 420 -19.75 -16.47 -7.94
C THR A 420 -18.95 -16.37 -9.24
N LEU A 421 -17.68 -15.98 -9.20
CA LEU A 421 -16.91 -15.79 -10.43
C LEU A 421 -16.69 -17.13 -11.16
N PRO A 422 -17.03 -17.23 -12.46
CA PRO A 422 -16.62 -18.37 -13.28
C PRO A 422 -15.12 -18.27 -13.61
N GLY A 423 -14.53 -19.40 -14.01
CA GLY A 423 -13.12 -19.46 -14.38
C GLY A 423 -12.14 -19.54 -13.21
N ALA A 424 -11.01 -20.22 -13.45
CA ALA A 424 -9.97 -20.39 -12.44
C ALA A 424 -9.27 -19.07 -12.09
N LEU A 425 -9.05 -18.21 -13.08
CA LEU A 425 -8.29 -16.97 -12.90
C LEU A 425 -9.03 -15.95 -12.02
N GLY A 426 -10.31 -15.67 -12.33
CA GLY A 426 -11.13 -14.72 -11.57
C GLY A 426 -11.31 -15.16 -10.12
N ARG A 427 -11.60 -16.46 -9.90
CA ARG A 427 -11.67 -17.05 -8.54
C ARG A 427 -10.34 -16.96 -7.80
N GLY A 428 -9.22 -17.15 -8.50
CA GLY A 428 -7.88 -17.00 -7.93
C GLY A 428 -7.64 -15.60 -7.38
N TYR A 429 -7.94 -14.56 -8.16
CA TYR A 429 -7.81 -13.18 -7.67
C TYR A 429 -8.75 -12.89 -6.49
N ALA A 430 -10.00 -13.36 -6.54
CA ALA A 430 -10.94 -13.18 -5.44
C ALA A 430 -10.49 -13.91 -4.16
N ALA A 431 -9.92 -15.12 -4.28
CA ALA A 431 -9.35 -15.85 -3.15
C ALA A 431 -8.13 -15.11 -2.55
N GLY A 432 -7.27 -14.56 -3.41
CA GLY A 432 -6.16 -13.69 -3.01
C GLY A 432 -6.63 -12.47 -2.22
N LEU A 433 -7.64 -11.76 -2.73
CA LEU A 433 -8.22 -10.59 -2.05
C LEU A 433 -8.89 -10.97 -0.73
N LEU A 434 -9.52 -12.13 -0.63
CA LEU A 434 -10.09 -12.61 0.64
C LEU A 434 -8.99 -12.92 1.68
N ALA A 435 -7.89 -13.54 1.25
CA ALA A 435 -6.72 -13.77 2.10
C ALA A 435 -6.07 -12.44 2.55
N LEU A 436 -5.91 -11.48 1.63
CA LEU A 436 -5.46 -10.14 1.94
C LEU A 436 -6.38 -9.47 2.98
N GLY A 437 -7.70 -9.57 2.83
CA GLY A 437 -8.66 -9.04 3.79
C GLY A 437 -8.47 -9.58 5.20
N ALA A 438 -8.32 -10.91 5.34
CA ALA A 438 -8.06 -11.54 6.64
C ALA A 438 -6.76 -11.03 7.27
N VAL A 439 -5.72 -10.84 6.45
CA VAL A 439 -4.46 -10.27 6.88
C VAL A 439 -4.61 -8.82 7.33
N MET A 440 -5.32 -8.00 6.55
CA MET A 440 -5.58 -6.61 6.90
C MET A 440 -6.36 -6.50 8.21
N VAL A 441 -7.35 -7.38 8.46
CA VAL A 441 -8.07 -7.43 9.74
C VAL A 441 -7.14 -7.78 10.90
N ALA A 442 -6.34 -8.84 10.76
CA ALA A 442 -5.42 -9.25 11.82
C ALA A 442 -4.37 -8.18 12.10
N GLY A 443 -3.81 -7.57 11.06
CA GLY A 443 -2.87 -6.46 11.21
C GLY A 443 -3.54 -5.26 11.86
N TYR A 444 -4.71 -4.84 11.37
CA TYR A 444 -5.48 -3.73 11.94
C TYR A 444 -5.79 -3.94 13.42
N LEU A 445 -6.22 -5.13 13.82
CA LEU A 445 -6.51 -5.43 15.22
C LEU A 445 -5.29 -5.42 16.14
N THR A 446 -4.11 -5.70 15.61
CA THR A 446 -2.94 -5.99 16.46
C THR A 446 -1.87 -4.92 16.41
N SER A 447 -1.60 -4.33 15.25
CA SER A 447 -0.28 -3.77 15.03
C SER A 447 0.01 -3.05 13.71
N GLN A 448 -0.91 -3.01 12.74
CA GLN A 448 -0.71 -2.33 11.45
C GLN A 448 -1.93 -1.52 11.09
N ASP A 449 -1.78 -0.21 10.99
CA ASP A 449 -2.89 0.66 10.68
C ASP A 449 -3.16 0.74 9.17
N PHE A 450 -4.05 -0.12 8.69
CA PHE A 450 -4.49 -0.13 7.29
C PHE A 450 -5.45 1.00 6.91
N MET A 451 -5.90 1.81 7.88
CA MET A 451 -6.95 2.79 7.66
C MET A 451 -6.44 4.23 7.68
N THR A 452 -5.56 4.54 8.62
CA THR A 452 -5.12 5.93 8.86
C THR A 452 -3.63 6.12 8.64
N TYR A 453 -2.86 5.06 8.36
CA TYR A 453 -1.50 5.23 7.88
C TYR A 453 -1.49 5.36 6.35
N ILE A 454 -1.02 6.50 5.84
CA ILE A 454 -1.12 6.87 4.42
C ILE A 454 -0.74 5.73 3.47
N GLU A 455 0.42 5.09 3.67
CA GLU A 455 0.94 4.05 2.77
C GLU A 455 0.01 2.83 2.69
N LEU A 456 -0.54 2.43 3.84
CA LEU A 456 -1.44 1.28 3.94
C LEU A 456 -2.87 1.65 3.52
N ALA A 457 -3.31 2.89 3.73
CA ALA A 457 -4.58 3.40 3.23
C ALA A 457 -4.65 3.37 1.70
N PHE A 458 -3.56 3.67 0.99
CA PHE A 458 -3.48 3.49 -0.47
C PHE A 458 -3.62 2.02 -0.89
N ALA A 459 -2.98 1.11 -0.17
CA ALA A 459 -3.12 -0.33 -0.42
C ALA A 459 -4.55 -0.82 -0.15
N THR A 460 -5.20 -0.32 0.90
CA THR A 460 -6.63 -0.54 1.19
C THR A 460 -7.49 -0.02 0.04
N GLY A 461 -7.28 1.21 -0.42
CA GLY A 461 -8.00 1.79 -1.54
C GLY A 461 -7.84 0.97 -2.83
N LEU A 462 -6.63 0.50 -3.13
CA LEU A 462 -6.38 -0.39 -4.26
C LEU A 462 -7.10 -1.74 -4.11
N ALA A 463 -7.09 -2.34 -2.92
CA ALA A 463 -7.77 -3.60 -2.64
C ALA A 463 -9.29 -3.46 -2.83
N LEU A 464 -9.90 -2.39 -2.31
CA LEU A 464 -11.30 -2.05 -2.53
C LEU A 464 -11.60 -1.92 -4.03
N ALA A 465 -10.74 -1.21 -4.77
CA ALA A 465 -10.92 -0.99 -6.20
C ALA A 465 -10.83 -2.29 -7.00
N LEU A 466 -9.92 -3.20 -6.63
CA LEU A 466 -9.81 -4.51 -7.27
C LEU A 466 -11.05 -5.37 -7.02
N VAL A 467 -11.60 -5.39 -5.81
CA VAL A 467 -12.88 -6.09 -5.52
C VAL A 467 -14.02 -5.49 -6.34
N ASP A 468 -14.12 -4.16 -6.37
CA ASP A 468 -15.13 -3.44 -7.14
C ASP A 468 -15.06 -3.79 -8.64
N ARG A 469 -13.87 -3.68 -9.22
CA ARG A 469 -13.66 -3.91 -10.64
C ARG A 469 -13.75 -5.39 -11.02
N LEU A 470 -13.37 -6.32 -10.15
CA LEU A 470 -13.65 -7.75 -10.35
C LEU A 470 -15.15 -8.06 -10.31
N HIS A 471 -15.94 -7.33 -9.52
CA HIS A 471 -17.39 -7.47 -9.52
C HIS A 471 -18.03 -6.99 -10.82
N ALA A 472 -17.63 -5.80 -11.29
CA ALA A 472 -18.19 -5.20 -12.48
C ALA A 472 -17.69 -5.85 -13.79
N LEU A 473 -16.39 -6.21 -13.83
CA LEU A 473 -15.65 -6.57 -15.05
C LEU A 473 -15.03 -7.97 -14.98
N GLY A 474 -15.33 -8.73 -13.92
CA GLY A 474 -14.85 -10.10 -13.77
C GLY A 474 -15.10 -10.90 -15.04
N PRO A 475 -14.21 -11.83 -15.40
CA PRO A 475 -14.32 -12.58 -16.64
C PRO A 475 -15.67 -13.33 -16.65
N ARG A 476 -16.63 -12.78 -17.38
CA ARG A 476 -17.75 -13.55 -17.93
C ARG A 476 -17.10 -14.31 -19.07
N GLU A 477 -16.60 -15.50 -18.79
CA GLU A 477 -16.18 -16.38 -19.89
C GLU A 477 -17.41 -16.57 -20.78
N ALA A 478 -17.25 -16.17 -22.05
CA ALA A 478 -18.21 -16.37 -23.12
C ALA A 478 -18.24 -17.85 -23.51
#